data_AF-A0A454CRX8-F1
#
_entry.id   AF-A0A454CRX8-F1
#
_cell.length_a   1.000
_cell.length_b   1.000
_cell.length_c   1.000
_cell.angle_alpha   90.00
_cell.angle_beta   90.00
_cell.angle_gamma   90.00
#
_symmetry.space_group_name_H-M   'P 1'
#
loop_
_entity.id
_entity.type
_entity.pdbx_description
1 polymer ?
#
loop_
_entity_poly.entity_id
_entity_poly.type
_entity_poly.pdbx_seq_one_letter_code
_entity_poly.pdbx_strand_id
1 'polypeptide(L)' 'MLASELKYPYLEMDALFWKPNWQESSDEEFFANLADRLSDEQWVLDGNYNRTVEIKWSRVDTIVWID' A
#
# COMPACT_ATOMS: atom_id res chain seq x y z
N MET A 1 7.10 -7.18 -13.45
CA MET A 1 6.87 -6.48 -12.16
C MET A 1 7.20 -7.43 -11.02
N LEU A 2 7.77 -6.95 -9.91
CA LEU A 2 8.18 -7.79 -8.78
C LEU A 2 7.05 -8.71 -8.27
N ALA A 3 5.84 -8.17 -8.13
CA ALA A 3 4.67 -8.93 -7.67
C ALA A 3 4.33 -10.12 -8.58
N SER A 4 4.52 -9.98 -9.90
CA SER A 4 4.27 -11.06 -10.87
C SER A 4 5.28 -12.20 -10.73
N GLU A 5 6.56 -11.88 -10.51
CA GLU A 5 7.62 -12.88 -10.32
C GLU A 5 7.43 -13.65 -9.00
N LEU A 6 7.03 -12.94 -7.93
CA LEU A 6 6.73 -13.54 -6.62
C LEU A 6 5.35 -14.23 -6.55
N LYS A 7 4.48 -13.97 -7.54
CA LYS A 7 3.06 -14.38 -7.56
C LYS A 7 2.26 -13.84 -6.36
N TYR A 8 2.57 -12.63 -5.93
CA TYR A 8 1.88 -11.95 -4.82
C TYR A 8 0.90 -10.89 -5.34
N PRO A 9 -0.16 -10.58 -4.55
CA PRO A 9 -1.02 -9.44 -4.81
C PRO A 9 -0.21 -8.15 -4.96
N TYR A 10 -0.52 -7.37 -5.98
CA TYR A 10 0.04 -6.04 -6.18
C TYR A 10 -0.92 -4.97 -5.64
N LEU A 11 -0.39 -4.08 -4.81
CA LEU A 11 -1.12 -2.98 -4.19
C LEU A 11 -0.44 -1.66 -4.57
N GLU A 12 -1.18 -0.74 -5.17
CA GLU A 12 -0.71 0.60 -5.49
C GLU A 12 -1.35 1.60 -4.52
N MET A 13 -0.54 2.35 -3.78
CA MET A 13 -1.06 3.26 -2.75
C MET A 13 -1.88 4.41 -3.36
N ASP A 14 -1.50 4.92 -4.53
CA ASP A 14 -2.28 5.95 -5.23
C ASP A 14 -3.69 5.46 -5.59
N ALA A 15 -3.83 4.21 -6.05
CA ALA A 15 -5.14 3.61 -6.35
C ALA A 15 -6.02 3.45 -5.11
N LEU A 16 -5.41 3.36 -3.91
CA LEU A 16 -6.13 3.33 -2.63
C LEU A 16 -6.44 4.73 -2.10
N PHE A 17 -5.64 5.74 -2.47
CA PHE A 17 -5.78 7.11 -2.00
C PHE A 17 -6.78 7.91 -2.84
N TRP A 18 -6.73 7.77 -4.16
CA TRP A 18 -7.55 8.54 -5.08
C TRP A 18 -8.91 7.90 -5.34
N LYS A 19 -9.96 8.68 -5.15
CA LYS A 19 -11.34 8.34 -5.48
C LYS A 19 -11.69 8.79 -6.90
N PRO A 20 -12.85 8.36 -7.46
CA PRO A 20 -13.35 8.87 -8.72
C PRO A 20 -13.38 10.41 -8.74
N ASN A 21 -13.10 10.99 -9.91
CA ASN A 21 -12.97 12.43 -10.10
C ASN A 21 -11.78 13.08 -9.36
N TRP A 22 -10.71 12.34 -9.10
CA TRP A 22 -9.48 12.85 -8.47
C TRP A 22 -9.72 13.45 -7.07
N GLN A 23 -10.69 12.89 -6.36
CA GLN A 23 -10.96 13.30 -4.99
C GLN A 23 -10.03 12.53 -4.04
N GLU A 24 -9.38 13.25 -3.13
CA GLU A 24 -8.56 12.65 -2.09
C GLU A 24 -9.43 11.88 -1.08
N SER A 25 -8.98 10.70 -0.69
CA SER A 25 -9.53 10.02 0.49
C SER A 25 -9.13 10.75 1.76
N SER A 26 -9.99 10.72 2.77
CA SER A 26 -9.58 11.11 4.11
C SER A 26 -8.48 10.17 4.63
N ASP A 27 -7.69 10.64 5.59
CA ASP A 27 -6.67 9.80 6.23
C ASP A 27 -7.30 8.56 6.88
N GLU A 28 -8.45 8.72 7.55
CA GLU A 28 -9.17 7.59 8.16
C GLU A 28 -9.56 6.53 7.13
N GLU A 29 -10.16 6.91 6.00
CA GLU A 29 -10.54 5.98 4.94
C GLU A 29 -9.32 5.32 4.29
N PHE A 30 -8.29 6.12 4.01
CA PHE A 30 -7.07 5.62 3.38
C PHE A 30 -6.34 4.64 4.29
N PHE A 31 -6.22 4.95 5.58
CA PHE A 31 -5.53 4.11 6.56
C PHE A 31 -6.31 2.83 6.81
N ALA A 32 -7.64 2.90 6.91
CA ALA A 32 -8.48 1.72 7.05
C ALA A 32 -8.37 0.78 5.84
N ASN A 33 -8.46 1.32 4.62
CA ASN A 33 -8.32 0.54 3.39
C ASN A 33 -6.92 -0.07 3.25
N LEU A 34 -5.88 0.68 3.59
CA LEU A 34 -4.51 0.19 3.56
C LEU A 34 -4.31 -0.93 4.58
N ALA A 35 -4.79 -0.77 5.82
CA ALA A 35 -4.67 -1.79 6.86
C ALA A 35 -5.42 -3.08 6.49
N ASP A 36 -6.60 -2.97 5.89
CA ASP A 36 -7.37 -4.11 5.37
C ASP A 36 -6.59 -4.84 4.26
N ARG A 37 -6.05 -4.12 3.28
CA ARG A 37 -5.24 -4.71 2.19
C ARG A 37 -3.96 -5.37 2.67
N LEU A 38 -3.32 -4.79 3.69
CA LEU A 38 -2.12 -5.33 4.32
C LEU A 38 -2.43 -6.39 5.39
N SER A 39 -3.71 -6.78 5.56
CA SER A 39 -4.12 -7.87 6.44
C SER A 39 -3.80 -9.26 5.85
N ASP A 40 -3.60 -9.36 4.54
CA ASP A 40 -3.15 -10.57 3.87
C ASP A 40 -1.72 -10.98 4.25
N GLU A 41 -1.39 -12.26 4.12
CA GLU A 41 -0.04 -12.80 4.42
C GLU A 41 1.03 -12.38 3.41
N GLN A 42 0.65 -12.10 2.16
CA GLN A 42 1.55 -11.84 1.04
C GLN A 42 1.06 -10.67 0.23
N TRP A 43 1.95 -9.73 -0.08
CA TRP A 43 1.65 -8.56 -0.90
C TRP A 43 2.94 -7.90 -1.38
N VAL A 44 2.84 -7.14 -2.47
CA VAL A 44 3.84 -6.15 -2.88
C VAL A 44 3.12 -4.79 -2.91
N LEU A 45 3.59 -3.86 -2.08
CA LEU A 45 3.05 -2.51 -1.98
C LEU A 45 3.97 -1.54 -2.73
N ASP A 46 3.39 -0.76 -3.63
CA ASP A 46 4.05 0.32 -4.35
C ASP A 46 3.55 1.69 -3.88
N GLY A 47 4.49 2.61 -3.65
CA GLY A 47 4.23 3.96 -3.15
C GLY A 47 4.79 4.23 -1.75
N ASN A 48 4.96 5.53 -1.44
CA ASN A 48 5.55 5.96 -0.17
C ASN A 48 4.86 7.19 0.44
N TYR A 49 3.65 7.02 0.95
CA TYR A 49 3.06 8.02 1.85
C TYR A 49 3.69 7.89 3.24
N ASN A 50 4.52 8.85 3.65
CA ASN A 50 5.21 8.82 4.94
C ASN A 50 4.26 8.69 6.14
N ARG A 51 3.05 9.26 6.06
CA ARG A 51 2.02 9.17 7.11
C ARG A 51 1.48 7.76 7.37
N THR A 52 1.73 6.79 6.47
CA THR A 52 1.27 5.40 6.65
C THR A 52 2.35 4.45 7.15
N VAL A 53 3.56 4.95 7.42
CA VAL A 53 4.73 4.14 7.82
C VAL A 53 4.40 3.19 8.97
N GLU A 54 3.73 3.65 10.03
CA GLU A 54 3.37 2.81 11.17
C GLU A 54 2.48 1.61 10.78
N ILE A 55 1.62 1.77 9.78
CA ILE A 55 0.73 0.71 9.28
C ILE A 55 1.53 -0.32 8.49
N LYS A 56 2.29 0.13 7.48
CA LYS A 56 3.03 -0.78 6.59
C LYS A 56 4.21 -1.45 7.29
N TRP A 57 4.92 -0.74 8.17
CA TRP A 57 6.10 -1.28 8.84
C TRP A 57 5.79 -2.33 9.92
N SER A 58 4.54 -2.39 10.38
CA SER A 58 4.10 -3.43 11.31
C SER A 58 4.22 -4.85 10.73
N ARG A 59 4.13 -4.99 9.39
CA ARG A 59 4.09 -6.30 8.73
C ARG A 59 5.02 -6.46 7.52
N VAL A 60 5.68 -5.39 7.08
CA VAL A 60 6.64 -5.47 5.98
C VAL A 60 7.85 -6.31 6.39
N ASP A 61 8.29 -7.23 5.53
CA ASP A 61 9.51 -7.99 5.74
C ASP A 61 10.72 -7.31 5.05
N THR A 62 10.50 -6.79 3.84
CA THR A 62 11.55 -6.24 2.97
C THR A 62 11.13 -4.90 2.37
N ILE A 63 12.05 -3.92 2.40
CA ILE A 63 11.88 -2.61 1.76
C ILE A 63 12.90 -2.48 0.62
N VAL A 64 12.41 -2.21 -0.58
CA VAL A 64 13.24 -1.91 -1.75
C VAL A 64 13.19 -0.41 -2.00
N TRP A 65 14.31 0.28 -1.85
CA TRP A 65 14.45 1.70 -2.17
C TRP A 65 14.96 1.87 -3.60
N ILE A 66 14.27 2.68 -4.40
CA ILE A 66 14.66 3.01 -5.78
C ILE A 66 15.01 4.49 -5.82
N ASP A 67 16.18 4.81 -6.39
CA ASP A 67 16.69 6.17 -6.61
C ASP A 67 16.54 6.58 -8.09
#